data_AF-A0A146EWW4-F1
#
_entry.id   AF-A0A146EWW4-F1
#
_cell.length_a   1.000
_cell.length_b   1.000
_cell.length_c   1.000
_cell.angle_alpha   90.00
_cell.angle_beta   90.00
_cell.angle_gamma   90.00
#
_symmetry.space_group_name_H-M   'P 1'
#
loop_
_entity.id
_entity.type
_entity.pdbx_description
1 polymer ?
#
loop_
_entity_poly.entity_id
_entity_poly.type
_entity_poly.pdbx_seq_one_letter_code
_entity_poly.pdbx_strand_id
1 'polypeptide(L)'
;MTAPGAFDQAVKGMSGVAHVATILGHTLDLITGVIRTNRSLLISAAREDTIKRFVYTSSSEAATFSSFSEHQAGPSISISADTWNEEALRRSRTNTVSPKRGFDIYAASKTLGEQEIWKWAAENRPGFVINTGSYCVDVKDVALLHVAGLTHPEVTNERLFAFGNAFTWHEVVSIYQKAFPDRVFSSELPGAKKMVHYDIGPDARAQDLLRVMGKPGWSTLEDTLMANVSDIFQATEQAGDPNVSIEFQGKWKVGR
;
A
#
# COMPACT_ATOMS: atom_id res chain seq x y z
N MET A 1 6.16 -17.56 10.82
CA MET A 1 4.93 -17.26 10.04
C MET A 1 4.55 -18.36 9.06
N THR A 2 5.52 -19.03 8.40
CA THR A 2 5.23 -19.99 7.31
C THR A 2 4.85 -21.41 7.78
N ALA A 3 4.93 -21.71 9.07
CA ALA A 3 4.56 -23.02 9.60
C ALA A 3 3.03 -23.23 9.55
N PRO A 4 2.55 -24.46 9.30
CA PRO A 4 1.14 -24.80 9.45
C PRO A 4 0.63 -24.47 10.86
N GLY A 5 -0.56 -23.87 10.97
CA GLY A 5 -1.18 -23.53 12.25
C GLY A 5 -0.52 -22.36 12.99
N ALA A 6 0.41 -21.64 12.35
CA ALA A 6 1.12 -20.51 12.97
C ALA A 6 0.20 -19.39 13.48
N PHE A 7 -1.04 -19.33 12.98
CA PHE A 7 -2.02 -18.30 13.33
C PHE A 7 -3.21 -18.84 14.12
N ASP A 8 -3.29 -20.15 14.39
CA ASP A 8 -4.47 -20.81 14.96
C ASP A 8 -4.86 -20.21 16.32
N GLN A 9 -3.89 -19.86 17.17
CA GLN A 9 -4.20 -19.22 18.45
C GLN A 9 -4.54 -17.74 18.31
N ALA A 10 -3.95 -17.05 17.32
CA ALA A 10 -4.12 -15.61 17.15
C ALA A 10 -5.51 -15.26 16.60
N VAL A 11 -6.14 -16.16 15.83
CA VAL A 11 -7.46 -15.91 15.22
C VAL A 11 -8.63 -16.25 16.14
N LYS A 12 -8.42 -16.98 17.25
CA LYS A 12 -9.51 -17.47 18.11
C LYS A 12 -10.41 -16.35 18.63
N GLY A 13 -11.72 -16.51 18.43
CA GLY A 13 -12.73 -15.56 18.89
C GLY A 13 -12.73 -14.21 18.16
N MET A 14 -11.93 -14.04 17.10
CA MET A 14 -11.88 -12.80 16.33
C MET A 14 -13.03 -12.72 15.33
N SER A 15 -13.56 -11.52 15.10
CA SER A 15 -14.62 -11.30 14.10
C SER A 15 -14.09 -10.95 12.71
N GLY A 16 -12.80 -10.61 12.59
CA GLY A 16 -12.18 -10.32 11.32
C GLY A 16 -10.66 -10.23 11.40
N VAL A 17 -10.01 -10.27 10.25
CA VAL A 17 -8.55 -10.27 10.12
C VAL A 17 -8.11 -9.19 9.14
N ALA A 18 -7.22 -8.30 9.57
CA ALA A 18 -6.46 -7.44 8.68
C ALA A 18 -5.04 -8.01 8.52
N HIS A 19 -4.77 -8.68 7.40
CA HIS A 19 -3.47 -9.25 7.10
C HIS A 19 -2.57 -8.22 6.41
N VAL A 20 -1.86 -7.45 7.23
CA VAL A 20 -0.92 -6.39 6.81
C VAL A 20 0.52 -6.90 6.75
N ALA A 21 0.84 -7.92 7.55
CA ALA A 21 2.19 -8.42 7.69
C ALA A 21 2.65 -9.16 6.42
N THR A 22 3.83 -8.82 5.93
CA THR A 22 4.43 -9.46 4.76
C THR A 22 5.89 -9.78 5.04
N ILE A 23 6.39 -10.87 4.47
CA ILE A 23 7.83 -11.17 4.55
C ILE A 23 8.54 -10.17 3.66
N LEU A 24 9.67 -9.64 4.13
CA LEU A 24 10.58 -8.82 3.32
C LEU A 24 11.82 -9.64 2.97
N GLY A 25 12.31 -9.50 1.76
CA GLY A 25 13.48 -10.24 1.28
C GLY A 25 13.83 -9.88 -0.16
N HIS A 26 14.98 -10.37 -0.62
CA HIS A 26 15.50 -10.09 -1.96
C HIS A 26 15.78 -11.36 -2.79
N THR A 27 15.42 -12.54 -2.27
CA THR A 27 15.62 -13.84 -2.93
C THR A 27 14.28 -14.43 -3.38
N LEU A 28 14.32 -15.42 -4.28
CA LEU A 28 13.11 -16.11 -4.75
C LEU A 28 12.34 -16.83 -3.64
N ASP A 29 13.00 -17.18 -2.54
CA ASP A 29 12.35 -17.77 -1.35
C ASP A 29 11.29 -16.85 -0.74
N LEU A 30 11.37 -15.53 -1.00
CA LEU A 30 10.37 -14.56 -0.63
C LEU A 30 8.98 -14.96 -1.16
N ILE A 31 8.88 -15.28 -2.45
CA ILE A 31 7.60 -15.56 -3.11
C ILE A 31 6.95 -16.78 -2.46
N THR A 32 7.74 -17.85 -2.29
CA THR A 32 7.30 -19.08 -1.62
C THR A 32 6.88 -18.81 -0.18
N GLY A 33 7.64 -17.99 0.55
CA GLY A 33 7.34 -17.59 1.92
C GLY A 33 6.02 -16.82 2.05
N VAL A 34 5.77 -15.85 1.16
CA VAL A 34 4.53 -15.05 1.12
C VAL A 34 3.33 -15.95 0.84
N ILE A 35 3.40 -16.79 -0.20
CA ILE A 35 2.33 -17.74 -0.55
C ILE A 35 2.00 -18.66 0.63
N ARG A 36 3.02 -19.26 1.26
CA ARG A 36 2.83 -20.15 2.41
C ARG A 36 2.22 -19.44 3.62
N THR A 37 2.67 -18.21 3.88
CA THR A 37 2.16 -17.40 4.99
C THR A 37 0.69 -17.05 4.78
N ASN A 38 0.34 -16.54 3.59
CA ASN A 38 -1.02 -16.17 3.23
C ASN A 38 -1.96 -17.38 3.34
N ARG A 39 -1.54 -18.52 2.78
CA ARG A 39 -2.30 -19.77 2.86
C ARG A 39 -2.47 -20.27 4.29
N SER A 40 -1.42 -20.24 5.10
CA SER A 40 -1.48 -20.67 6.51
C SER A 40 -2.49 -19.84 7.30
N LEU A 41 -2.46 -18.51 7.15
CA LEU A 41 -3.40 -17.62 7.82
C LEU A 41 -4.84 -17.80 7.34
N LEU A 42 -5.08 -17.95 6.03
CA LEU A 42 -6.41 -18.24 5.50
C LEU A 42 -6.99 -19.54 6.06
N ILE A 43 -6.16 -20.59 6.15
CA ILE A 43 -6.57 -21.87 6.75
C ILE A 43 -6.92 -21.71 8.23
N SER A 44 -6.09 -21.00 9.00
CA SER A 44 -6.38 -20.72 10.41
C SER A 44 -7.69 -19.94 10.57
N ALA A 45 -7.88 -18.86 9.81
CA ALA A 45 -9.09 -18.05 9.84
C ALA A 45 -10.34 -18.83 9.44
N ALA A 46 -10.24 -19.73 8.45
CA ALA A 46 -11.36 -20.55 7.99
C ALA A 46 -11.80 -21.65 8.96
N ARG A 47 -10.94 -22.01 9.92
CA ARG A 47 -11.28 -22.95 10.98
C ARG A 47 -11.97 -22.28 12.16
N GLU A 48 -11.99 -20.95 12.19
CA GLU A 48 -12.59 -20.16 13.26
C GLU A 48 -13.91 -19.57 12.77
N ASP A 49 -15.03 -20.15 13.21
CA ASP A 49 -16.38 -19.78 12.76
C ASP A 49 -16.79 -18.34 13.12
N THR A 50 -16.08 -17.70 14.06
CA THR A 50 -16.36 -16.32 14.48
C THR A 50 -15.87 -15.28 13.45
N ILE A 51 -14.97 -15.66 12.53
CA ILE A 51 -14.42 -14.78 11.51
C ILE A 51 -15.47 -14.49 10.44
N LYS A 52 -15.75 -13.20 10.22
CA LYS A 52 -16.72 -12.73 9.23
C LYS A 52 -16.09 -12.05 8.02
N ARG A 53 -14.94 -11.38 8.24
CA ARG A 53 -14.28 -10.53 7.24
C ARG A 53 -12.77 -10.71 7.27
N PHE A 54 -12.16 -10.77 6.10
CA PHE A 54 -10.72 -10.84 5.92
C PHE A 54 -10.29 -9.77 4.92
N VAL A 55 -9.34 -8.92 5.31
CA VAL A 55 -8.74 -7.89 4.44
C VAL A 55 -7.25 -8.18 4.30
N TYR A 56 -6.78 -8.33 3.06
CA TYR A 56 -5.36 -8.49 2.75
C TYR A 56 -4.76 -7.18 2.23
N THR A 57 -3.65 -6.75 2.82
CA THR A 57 -2.87 -5.63 2.31
C THR A 57 -1.99 -6.10 1.15
N SER A 58 -2.44 -5.86 -0.08
CA SER A 58 -1.64 -6.05 -1.28
C SER A 58 -0.83 -4.78 -1.59
N SER A 59 -0.55 -4.51 -2.86
CA SER A 59 0.27 -3.38 -3.32
C SER A 59 -0.15 -2.93 -4.72
N SER A 60 0.11 -1.67 -5.08
CA SER A 60 0.05 -1.17 -6.47
C SER A 60 0.85 -2.06 -7.41
N GLU A 61 1.98 -2.57 -6.92
CA GLU A 61 2.88 -3.47 -7.63
C GLU A 61 2.24 -4.82 -8.03
N ALA A 62 1.11 -5.21 -7.43
CA ALA A 62 0.35 -6.39 -7.86
C ALA A 62 -0.44 -6.14 -9.16
N ALA A 63 -0.75 -4.88 -9.49
CA ALA A 63 -1.47 -4.49 -10.70
C ALA A 63 -0.54 -3.88 -11.75
N THR A 64 0.39 -3.02 -11.36
CA THR A 64 1.35 -2.38 -12.27
C THR A 64 2.59 -1.90 -11.52
N PHE A 65 3.69 -1.65 -12.22
CA PHE A 65 4.80 -0.88 -11.66
C PHE A 65 4.35 0.56 -11.37
N SER A 66 4.51 1.03 -10.14
CA SER A 66 4.07 2.37 -9.74
C SER A 66 5.10 3.47 -10.05
N SER A 67 6.35 3.09 -10.33
CA SER A 67 7.40 4.06 -10.65
C SER A 67 7.28 4.57 -12.09
N PHE A 68 7.25 5.89 -12.24
CA PHE A 68 7.23 6.56 -13.54
C PHE A 68 8.43 6.24 -14.43
N SER A 69 9.57 5.84 -13.85
CA SER A 69 10.74 5.43 -14.64
C SER A 69 10.59 4.05 -15.27
N GLU A 70 9.59 3.26 -14.86
CA GLU A 70 9.30 1.93 -15.40
C GLU A 70 8.41 1.99 -16.64
N HIS A 71 7.72 3.12 -16.85
CA HIS A 71 6.85 3.34 -17.99
C HIS A 71 7.50 4.30 -18.97
N GLN A 72 7.71 3.84 -20.21
CA GLN A 72 8.10 4.75 -21.28
C GLN A 72 6.95 5.74 -21.52
N ALA A 73 7.28 6.97 -21.97
CA ALA A 73 6.28 7.94 -22.39
C ALA A 73 5.35 7.28 -23.43
N GLY A 74 4.08 7.09 -23.06
CA GLY A 74 3.11 6.29 -23.80
C GLY A 74 1.68 6.63 -23.39
N PRO A 75 0.66 5.97 -23.98
CA PRO A 75 -0.74 6.22 -23.64
C PRO A 75 -1.03 5.89 -22.17
N SER A 76 -2.08 6.51 -21.63
CA SER A 76 -2.57 6.26 -20.26
C SER A 76 -2.69 4.76 -19.99
N ILE A 77 -2.18 4.32 -18.85
CA ILE A 77 -2.31 2.92 -18.42
C ILE A 77 -3.65 2.80 -17.70
N SER A 78 -4.59 2.09 -18.32
CA SER A 78 -5.88 1.78 -17.70
C SER A 78 -5.76 0.59 -16.77
N ILE A 79 -6.24 0.74 -15.53
CA ILE A 79 -6.18 -0.27 -14.47
C ILE A 79 -7.61 -0.55 -14.01
N SER A 80 -7.98 -1.82 -14.01
CA SER A 80 -9.26 -2.34 -13.54
C SER A 80 -9.06 -3.35 -12.41
N ALA A 81 -10.15 -3.85 -11.84
CA ALA A 81 -10.13 -4.91 -10.84
C ALA A 81 -9.48 -6.21 -11.36
N ASP A 82 -9.37 -6.41 -12.67
CA ASP A 82 -8.79 -7.62 -13.26
C ASP A 82 -7.33 -7.42 -13.70
N THR A 83 -6.76 -6.23 -13.51
CA THR A 83 -5.38 -5.93 -13.92
C THR A 83 -4.37 -6.58 -12.96
N TRP A 84 -3.42 -7.32 -13.53
CA TRP A 84 -2.31 -7.97 -12.84
C TRP A 84 -0.96 -7.57 -13.46
N ASN A 85 0.08 -7.47 -12.64
CA ASN A 85 1.41 -7.08 -13.08
C ASN A 85 2.17 -8.25 -13.76
N GLU A 86 1.73 -8.63 -14.96
CA GLU A 86 2.35 -9.70 -15.76
C GLU A 86 3.82 -9.41 -16.10
N GLU A 87 4.18 -8.13 -16.22
CA GLU A 87 5.56 -7.71 -16.48
C GLU A 87 6.48 -8.01 -15.29
N ALA A 88 6.03 -7.80 -14.05
CA ALA A 88 6.79 -8.20 -12.86
C ALA A 88 6.97 -9.73 -12.82
N LEU A 89 5.95 -10.51 -13.19
CA LEU A 89 6.07 -11.97 -13.28
C LEU A 89 7.12 -12.38 -14.32
N ARG A 90 7.12 -11.73 -15.49
CA ARG A 90 8.08 -11.99 -16.56
C ARG A 90 9.50 -11.63 -16.11
N ARG A 91 9.72 -10.44 -15.55
CA ARG A 91 11.02 -9.96 -15.07
C ARG A 91 11.55 -10.79 -13.90
N SER A 92 10.68 -11.21 -12.98
CA SER A 92 11.09 -12.05 -11.84
C SER A 92 11.64 -13.42 -12.25
N ARG A 93 11.30 -13.91 -13.45
CA ARG A 93 11.79 -15.20 -13.99
C ARG A 93 13.10 -15.09 -14.76
N THR A 94 13.57 -13.89 -15.13
CA THR A 94 14.85 -13.75 -15.84
C THR A 94 16.02 -13.82 -14.85
N ASN A 95 17.14 -14.42 -15.28
CA ASN A 95 18.41 -14.40 -14.54
C ASN A 95 19.23 -13.14 -14.81
N THR A 96 18.57 -12.05 -15.23
CA THR A 96 19.25 -10.79 -15.55
C THR A 96 19.79 -10.16 -14.27
N VAL A 97 21.10 -9.96 -14.19
CA VAL A 97 21.72 -9.16 -13.14
C VAL A 97 21.37 -7.70 -13.41
N SER A 98 20.50 -7.15 -12.58
CA SER A 98 20.04 -5.76 -12.65
C SER A 98 19.99 -5.19 -11.23
N PRO A 99 20.36 -3.92 -11.02
CA PRO A 99 20.13 -3.24 -9.73
C PRO A 99 18.65 -3.27 -9.30
N LYS A 100 17.71 -3.43 -10.23
CA LYS A 100 16.26 -3.49 -9.99
C LYS A 100 15.76 -4.89 -9.63
N ARG A 101 16.62 -5.91 -9.67
CA ARG A 101 16.24 -7.33 -9.51
C ARG A 101 15.45 -7.60 -8.24
N GLY A 102 15.86 -7.01 -7.12
CA GLY A 102 15.16 -7.15 -5.84
C GLY A 102 13.74 -6.57 -5.89
N PHE A 103 13.55 -5.45 -6.59
CA PHE A 103 12.26 -4.81 -6.78
C PHE A 103 11.35 -5.62 -7.72
N ASP A 104 11.90 -6.17 -8.81
CA ASP A 104 11.15 -7.08 -9.70
C ASP A 104 10.63 -8.32 -8.94
N ILE A 105 11.46 -8.91 -8.08
CA ILE A 105 11.08 -10.05 -7.23
C ILE A 105 10.01 -9.63 -6.20
N TYR A 106 10.14 -8.46 -5.60
CA TYR A 106 9.14 -7.91 -4.69
C TYR A 106 7.78 -7.72 -5.40
N ALA A 107 7.74 -7.04 -6.55
CA ALA A 107 6.52 -6.80 -7.31
C ALA A 107 5.84 -8.11 -7.74
N ALA A 108 6.64 -9.10 -8.16
CA ALA A 108 6.13 -10.44 -8.45
C ALA A 108 5.58 -11.15 -7.20
N SER A 109 6.22 -10.98 -6.03
CA SER A 109 5.70 -11.54 -4.77
C SER A 109 4.34 -10.95 -4.38
N LYS A 110 4.11 -9.66 -4.65
CA LYS A 110 2.82 -9.00 -4.41
C LYS A 110 1.74 -9.49 -5.37
N THR A 111 2.09 -9.63 -6.65
CA THR A 111 1.21 -10.18 -7.68
C THR A 111 0.77 -11.62 -7.35
N LEU A 112 1.73 -12.54 -7.18
CA LEU A 112 1.45 -13.95 -6.90
C LEU A 112 0.81 -14.15 -5.51
N GLY A 113 1.23 -13.37 -4.53
CA GLY A 113 0.68 -13.42 -3.18
C GLY A 113 -0.81 -13.07 -3.14
N GLU A 114 -1.24 -12.06 -3.91
CA GLU A 114 -2.65 -11.68 -4.05
C GLU A 114 -3.43 -12.67 -4.92
N GLN A 115 -2.86 -13.15 -6.02
CA GLN A 115 -3.48 -14.20 -6.85
C GLN A 115 -3.75 -15.49 -6.05
N GLU A 116 -2.86 -15.91 -5.16
CA GLU A 116 -3.10 -17.07 -4.28
C GLU A 116 -4.28 -16.85 -3.33
N ILE A 117 -4.47 -15.63 -2.81
CA ILE A 117 -5.64 -15.31 -1.96
C ILE A 117 -6.94 -15.55 -2.75
N TRP A 118 -7.03 -14.98 -3.96
CA TRP A 118 -8.22 -15.13 -4.81
C TRP A 118 -8.44 -16.56 -5.29
N LYS A 119 -7.37 -17.26 -5.65
CA LYS A 119 -7.41 -18.67 -6.02
C LYS A 119 -7.95 -19.52 -4.87
N TRP A 120 -7.39 -19.35 -3.66
CA TRP A 120 -7.84 -20.09 -2.49
C TRP A 120 -9.31 -19.80 -2.16
N ALA A 121 -9.73 -18.54 -2.24
CA ALA A 121 -11.13 -18.14 -2.04
C ALA A 121 -12.08 -18.85 -3.00
N ALA A 122 -11.73 -18.89 -4.29
CA ALA A 122 -12.52 -19.55 -5.33
C ALA A 122 -12.62 -21.07 -5.12
N GLU A 123 -11.51 -21.71 -4.72
CA GLU A 123 -11.42 -23.15 -4.50
C GLU A 123 -12.14 -23.61 -3.22
N ASN A 124 -12.11 -22.81 -2.15
CA ASN A 124 -12.54 -23.23 -0.80
C ASN A 124 -13.85 -22.61 -0.35
N ARG A 125 -14.33 -21.53 -1.01
CA ARG A 125 -15.59 -20.83 -0.70
C ARG A 125 -15.82 -20.64 0.80
N PRO A 126 -14.91 -19.93 1.49
CA PRO A 126 -15.00 -19.72 2.92
C PRO A 126 -16.32 -19.05 3.33
N GLY A 127 -16.79 -19.31 4.55
CA GLY A 127 -17.96 -18.64 5.14
C GLY A 127 -17.76 -17.15 5.46
N PHE A 128 -16.60 -16.57 5.10
CA PHE A 128 -16.25 -15.17 5.32
C PHE A 128 -15.94 -14.46 4.00
N VAL A 129 -16.09 -13.14 4.01
CA VAL A 129 -15.78 -12.27 2.87
C VAL A 129 -14.28 -11.96 2.83
N ILE A 130 -13.68 -12.00 1.64
CA ILE A 130 -12.25 -11.70 1.42
C ILE A 130 -12.12 -10.44 0.57
N ASN A 131 -11.38 -9.44 1.03
CA ASN A 131 -11.05 -8.26 0.24
C ASN A 131 -9.52 -8.10 0.14
N THR A 132 -9.04 -7.52 -0.95
CA THR A 132 -7.62 -7.14 -1.10
C THR A 132 -7.51 -5.64 -1.40
N GLY A 133 -6.35 -5.02 -1.16
CA GLY A 133 -6.17 -3.62 -1.56
C GLY A 133 -4.76 -3.24 -1.93
N SER A 134 -4.63 -2.18 -2.72
CA SER A 134 -3.45 -1.79 -3.48
C SER A 134 -3.19 -0.29 -3.30
N TYR A 135 -2.04 0.13 -2.74
CA TYR A 135 -1.93 1.47 -2.13
C TYR A 135 -0.70 2.28 -2.58
N CYS A 136 -0.91 3.55 -2.96
CA CYS A 136 0.07 4.64 -2.99
C CYS A 136 -0.66 5.93 -2.54
N VAL A 137 -0.70 6.16 -1.23
CA VAL A 137 -1.58 7.17 -0.60
C VAL A 137 -1.22 7.39 0.88
N ASP A 138 -1.80 8.41 1.52
CA ASP A 138 -1.73 8.67 2.96
C ASP A 138 -2.13 7.45 3.79
N VAL A 139 -1.33 7.14 4.81
CA VAL A 139 -1.53 5.98 5.70
C VAL A 139 -2.88 5.99 6.43
N LYS A 140 -3.45 7.17 6.71
CA LYS A 140 -4.77 7.30 7.33
C LYS A 140 -5.87 6.90 6.36
N ASP A 141 -5.73 7.20 5.07
CA ASP A 141 -6.68 6.75 4.04
C ASP A 141 -6.61 5.22 3.91
N VAL A 142 -5.38 4.67 3.89
CA VAL A 142 -5.18 3.21 3.90
C VAL A 142 -5.89 2.58 5.10
N ALA A 143 -5.71 3.14 6.30
CA ALA A 143 -6.33 2.61 7.52
C ALA A 143 -7.86 2.62 7.44
N LEU A 144 -8.46 3.74 6.97
CA LEU A 144 -9.90 3.84 6.80
C LEU A 144 -10.44 2.83 5.77
N LEU A 145 -9.70 2.57 4.69
CA LEU A 145 -10.09 1.55 3.71
C LEU A 145 -10.00 0.13 4.26
N HIS A 146 -9.04 -0.18 5.14
CA HIS A 146 -9.00 -1.46 5.84
C HIS A 146 -10.20 -1.61 6.78
N VAL A 147 -10.54 -0.55 7.51
CA VAL A 147 -11.74 -0.52 8.36
C VAL A 147 -12.98 -0.73 7.50
N ALA A 148 -13.10 -0.04 6.36
CA ALA A 148 -14.19 -0.23 5.42
C ALA A 148 -14.32 -1.67 4.92
N GLY A 149 -13.21 -2.31 4.54
CA GLY A 149 -13.19 -3.73 4.14
C GLY A 149 -13.66 -4.68 5.24
N LEU A 150 -13.39 -4.34 6.51
CA LEU A 150 -13.79 -5.13 7.67
C LEU A 150 -15.20 -4.85 8.18
N THR A 151 -15.78 -3.67 7.92
CA THR A 151 -17.04 -3.26 8.57
C THR A 151 -18.16 -2.90 7.59
N HIS A 152 -17.84 -2.43 6.39
CA HIS A 152 -18.87 -1.97 5.45
C HIS A 152 -19.63 -3.15 4.84
N PRO A 153 -20.97 -3.19 4.91
CA PRO A 153 -21.76 -4.36 4.49
C PRO A 153 -21.62 -4.66 2.99
N GLU A 154 -21.50 -3.63 2.16
CA GLU A 154 -21.42 -3.77 0.68
C GLU A 154 -20.01 -4.03 0.15
N VAL A 155 -18.98 -4.02 1.01
CA VAL A 155 -17.61 -4.30 0.58
C VAL A 155 -17.39 -5.81 0.65
N THR A 156 -17.64 -6.47 -0.48
CA THR A 156 -17.62 -7.93 -0.57
C THR A 156 -16.85 -8.45 -1.75
N ASN A 157 -15.79 -9.23 -1.50
CA ASN A 157 -15.02 -9.92 -2.53
C ASN A 157 -14.49 -8.98 -3.61
N GLU A 158 -14.01 -7.80 -3.20
CA GLU A 158 -13.49 -6.78 -4.09
C GLU A 158 -12.03 -6.41 -3.81
N ARG A 159 -11.38 -5.86 -4.84
CA ARG A 159 -10.06 -5.24 -4.76
C ARG A 159 -10.23 -3.73 -4.61
N LEU A 160 -9.79 -3.17 -3.49
CA LEU A 160 -9.83 -1.73 -3.24
C LEU A 160 -8.52 -1.07 -3.69
N PHE A 161 -8.59 -0.28 -4.76
CA PHE A 161 -7.44 0.44 -5.31
C PHE A 161 -7.36 1.83 -4.69
N ALA A 162 -6.22 2.14 -4.11
CA ALA A 162 -5.95 3.39 -3.43
C ALA A 162 -4.76 4.10 -4.06
N PHE A 163 -5.01 4.72 -5.20
CA PHE A 163 -4.05 5.50 -5.96
C PHE A 163 -4.31 6.98 -5.67
N GLY A 164 -3.94 7.44 -4.47
CA GLY A 164 -4.37 8.74 -3.98
C GLY A 164 -3.81 9.91 -4.77
N ASN A 165 -2.47 10.00 -4.85
CA ASN A 165 -1.81 11.10 -5.56
C ASN A 165 -0.64 10.56 -6.39
N ALA A 166 -0.69 10.77 -7.71
CA ALA A 166 0.52 10.72 -8.52
C ALA A 166 1.43 11.90 -8.13
N PHE A 167 2.74 11.66 -8.04
CA PHE A 167 3.70 12.70 -7.68
C PHE A 167 5.04 12.54 -8.38
N THR A 168 5.73 13.64 -8.62
CA THR A 168 7.15 13.65 -8.99
C THR A 168 8.01 14.10 -7.82
N TRP A 169 9.29 13.72 -7.81
CA TRP A 169 10.23 14.22 -6.80
C TRP A 169 10.38 15.75 -6.85
N HIS A 170 10.13 16.37 -8.01
CA HIS A 170 10.14 17.82 -8.16
C HIS A 170 8.99 18.48 -7.39
N GLU A 171 7.79 17.90 -7.43
CA GLU A 171 6.64 18.39 -6.65
C GLU A 171 6.87 18.22 -5.15
N VAL A 172 7.41 17.07 -4.72
CA VAL A 172 7.77 16.83 -3.31
C VAL A 172 8.76 17.89 -2.81
N VAL A 173 9.84 18.15 -3.55
CA VAL A 173 10.83 19.16 -3.17
C VAL A 173 10.27 20.56 -3.20
N SER A 174 9.43 20.90 -4.18
CA SER A 174 8.75 22.20 -4.24
C SER A 174 7.86 22.46 -3.01
N ILE A 175 7.10 21.44 -2.58
CA ILE A 175 6.27 21.51 -1.36
C ILE A 175 7.16 21.76 -0.14
N TYR A 176 8.25 21.02 0.01
CA TYR A 176 9.16 21.20 1.14
C TYR A 176 9.94 22.52 1.11
N GLN A 177 10.36 23.01 -0.05
CA GLN A 177 11.00 24.33 -0.19
C GLN A 177 10.07 25.45 0.24
N LYS A 178 8.78 25.35 -0.12
CA LYS A 178 7.76 26.30 0.31
C LYS A 178 7.50 26.22 1.82
N ALA A 179 7.44 25.01 2.39
CA ALA A 179 7.19 24.80 3.81
C ALA A 179 8.41 25.14 4.70
N PHE A 180 9.63 24.98 4.16
CA PHE A 180 10.89 25.15 4.87
C PHE A 180 11.88 25.98 4.03
N PRO A 181 11.63 27.29 3.87
CA PRO A 181 12.39 28.16 2.97
C PRO A 181 13.87 28.27 3.34
N ASP A 182 14.20 28.09 4.62
CA ASP A 182 15.57 28.17 5.13
C ASP A 182 16.38 26.87 4.94
N ARG A 183 15.77 25.81 4.42
CA ARG A 183 16.44 24.53 4.17
C ARG A 183 16.95 24.41 2.75
N VAL A 184 18.15 23.85 2.62
CA VAL A 184 18.75 23.54 1.33
C VAL A 184 18.34 22.13 0.91
N PHE A 185 17.78 22.01 -0.28
CA PHE A 185 17.40 20.74 -0.89
C PHE A 185 18.28 20.46 -2.13
N SER A 186 18.49 19.18 -2.44
CA SER A 186 19.26 18.79 -3.63
C SER A 186 18.59 19.30 -4.92
N SER A 187 19.39 19.86 -5.82
CA SER A 187 18.96 20.20 -7.19
C SER A 187 18.95 18.98 -8.12
N GLU A 188 19.63 17.89 -7.75
CA GLU A 188 19.63 16.63 -8.49
C GLU A 188 18.58 15.69 -7.89
N LEU A 189 17.51 15.47 -8.65
CA LEU A 189 16.39 14.61 -8.24
C LEU A 189 16.23 13.43 -9.20
N PRO A 190 15.99 12.22 -8.68
CA PRO A 190 15.73 11.05 -9.53
C PRO A 190 14.33 11.14 -10.18
N GLY A 191 14.11 10.35 -11.23
CA GLY A 191 12.78 10.12 -11.81
C GLY A 191 12.39 11.04 -12.96
N ALA A 192 11.18 10.84 -13.48
CA ALA A 192 10.66 11.56 -14.64
C ALA A 192 10.28 13.00 -14.28
N LYS A 193 10.53 13.93 -15.21
CA LYS A 193 10.11 15.35 -15.11
C LYS A 193 8.63 15.56 -15.45
N LYS A 194 7.94 14.52 -15.93
CA LYS A 194 6.53 14.53 -16.33
C LYS A 194 5.84 13.33 -15.71
N MET A 195 4.63 13.54 -15.19
CA MET A 195 3.80 12.45 -14.70
C MET A 195 3.33 11.57 -15.85
N VAL A 196 3.23 10.27 -15.58
CA VAL A 196 2.43 9.35 -16.40
C VAL A 196 1.03 9.36 -15.80
N HIS A 197 0.02 9.53 -16.64
CA HIS A 197 -1.36 9.42 -16.19
C HIS A 197 -1.75 7.94 -16.11
N TYR A 198 -2.28 7.53 -14.96
CA TYR A 198 -2.97 6.26 -14.81
C TYR A 198 -4.47 6.52 -14.79
N ASP A 199 -5.20 5.75 -15.56
CA ASP A 199 -6.66 5.71 -15.50
C ASP A 199 -7.06 4.55 -14.58
N ILE A 200 -7.25 4.85 -13.30
CA ILE A 200 -7.57 3.85 -12.28
C ILE A 200 -9.09 3.76 -12.15
N GLY A 201 -9.72 2.90 -12.94
CA GLY A 201 -11.18 2.73 -12.93
C GLY A 201 -11.77 2.50 -11.53
N PRO A 202 -11.17 1.63 -10.68
CA PRO A 202 -11.68 1.37 -9.34
C PRO A 202 -11.41 2.46 -8.29
N ASP A 203 -10.71 3.55 -8.61
CA ASP A 203 -10.35 4.59 -7.64
C ASP A 203 -11.57 5.30 -7.04
N ALA A 204 -12.61 5.52 -7.86
CA ALA A 204 -13.86 6.12 -7.41
C ALA A 204 -14.50 5.33 -6.26
N ARG A 205 -14.44 3.98 -6.32
CA ARG A 205 -14.98 3.11 -5.28
C ARG A 205 -14.26 3.32 -3.94
N ALA A 206 -12.94 3.48 -3.96
CA ALA A 206 -12.17 3.74 -2.73
C ALA A 206 -12.47 5.14 -2.16
N GLN A 207 -12.57 6.16 -3.02
CA GLN A 207 -12.95 7.51 -2.59
C GLN A 207 -14.37 7.56 -2.00
N ASP A 208 -15.32 6.81 -2.57
CA ASP A 208 -16.67 6.70 -2.04
C ASP A 208 -16.66 6.09 -0.63
N LEU A 209 -15.87 5.04 -0.42
CA LEU A 209 -15.69 4.44 0.91
C LEU A 209 -15.04 5.41 1.89
N LEU A 210 -14.07 6.22 1.47
CA LEU A 210 -13.52 7.27 2.33
C LEU A 210 -14.59 8.28 2.76
N ARG A 211 -15.51 8.65 1.87
CA ARG A 211 -16.66 9.52 2.20
C ARG A 211 -17.58 8.88 3.23
N VAL A 212 -17.88 7.60 3.07
CA VAL A 212 -18.64 6.85 4.07
C VAL A 212 -17.89 6.81 5.42
N MET A 213 -16.57 6.73 5.39
CA MET A 213 -15.71 6.72 6.58
C MET A 213 -15.43 8.12 7.15
N GLY A 214 -16.07 9.17 6.62
CA GLY A 214 -16.02 10.53 7.16
C GLY A 214 -14.94 11.45 6.58
N LYS A 215 -14.24 11.04 5.50
CA LYS A 215 -13.29 11.89 4.77
C LYS A 215 -13.86 12.37 3.43
N PRO A 216 -13.59 13.61 2.99
CA PRO A 216 -14.13 14.11 1.71
C PRO A 216 -13.57 13.38 0.46
N GLY A 217 -12.43 12.71 0.61
CA GLY A 217 -11.71 11.99 -0.43
C GLY A 217 -10.28 11.70 0.05
N TRP A 218 -9.36 11.49 -0.89
CA TRP A 218 -7.93 11.33 -0.60
C TRP A 218 -7.37 12.53 0.18
N SER A 219 -6.47 12.26 1.14
CA SER A 219 -5.54 13.27 1.63
C SER A 219 -4.74 13.84 0.46
N THR A 220 -4.42 15.14 0.52
CA THR A 220 -3.56 15.75 -0.50
C THR A 220 -2.11 15.28 -0.34
N LEU A 221 -1.31 15.39 -1.41
CA LEU A 221 0.13 15.15 -1.34
C LEU A 221 0.80 16.06 -0.29
N GLU A 222 0.41 17.34 -0.22
CA GLU A 222 0.94 18.29 0.76
C GLU A 222 0.64 17.86 2.20
N ASP A 223 -0.62 17.53 2.51
CA ASP A 223 -1.00 17.04 3.85
C ASP A 223 -0.23 15.78 4.24
N THR A 224 -0.08 14.85 3.29
CA THR A 224 0.65 13.59 3.49
C THR A 224 2.12 13.84 3.82
N LEU A 225 2.79 14.68 3.03
CA LEU A 225 4.21 15.01 3.22
C LEU A 225 4.43 15.75 4.54
N MET A 226 3.55 16.70 4.88
CA MET A 226 3.66 17.46 6.12
C MET A 226 3.44 16.58 7.36
N ALA A 227 2.51 15.63 7.30
CA ALA A 227 2.32 14.64 8.36
C ALA A 227 3.55 13.72 8.54
N ASN A 228 4.29 13.40 7.47
CA ASN A 228 5.49 12.56 7.57
C ASN A 228 6.67 13.26 8.27
N VAL A 229 6.72 14.59 8.21
CA VAL A 229 7.81 15.36 8.82
C VAL A 229 7.44 15.94 10.18
N SER A 230 6.16 16.03 10.54
CA SER A 230 5.71 16.59 11.82
C SER A 230 6.37 15.90 13.02
N ASP A 231 6.51 14.58 12.95
CA ASP A 231 7.00 13.77 14.06
C ASP A 231 8.52 13.84 14.18
N ILE A 232 9.22 14.10 13.08
CA ILE A 232 10.67 14.35 13.08
C ILE A 232 10.98 15.61 13.88
N PHE A 233 10.15 16.65 13.77
CA PHE A 233 10.30 17.89 14.54
C PHE A 233 10.04 17.67 16.03
N GLN A 234 8.97 16.94 16.38
CA GLN A 234 8.66 16.62 17.77
C GLN A 234 9.75 15.76 18.42
N ALA A 235 10.31 14.80 17.68
CA ALA A 235 11.41 13.97 18.17
C ALA A 235 12.73 14.74 18.33
N THR A 236 13.03 15.71 17.45
CA THR A 236 14.25 16.54 17.57
C THR A 236 14.15 17.56 18.71
N GLU A 237 12.98 18.16 18.94
CA GLU A 237 12.74 19.01 20.11
C GLU A 237 12.86 18.23 21.43
N GLN A 238 12.34 16.99 21.48
CA GLN A 238 12.43 16.14 22.68
C GLN A 238 13.84 15.61 22.93
N ALA A 239 14.66 15.44 21.89
CA ALA A 239 16.03 14.93 22.00
C ALA A 239 17.05 16.00 22.47
N GLY A 240 16.67 17.29 22.48
CA GLY A 240 17.53 18.37 22.97
C GLY A 240 18.82 18.56 22.17
N ASP A 241 18.83 18.21 20.88
CA ASP A 241 20.02 18.38 20.02
C ASP A 241 20.28 19.88 19.77
N PRO A 242 21.39 20.45 20.28
CA PRO A 242 21.68 21.88 20.15
C PRO A 242 21.96 22.33 18.70
N ASN A 243 22.09 21.39 17.75
CA ASN A 243 22.27 21.71 16.32
C ASN A 243 20.95 21.84 15.55
N VAL A 244 19.80 21.62 16.20
CA VAL A 244 18.48 21.72 15.57
C VAL A 244 17.61 22.70 16.36
N SER A 245 17.74 24.00 16.08
CA SER A 245 16.79 25.02 16.52
C SER A 245 15.81 25.33 15.38
N ILE A 246 14.53 25.04 15.56
CA ILE A 246 13.49 25.36 14.57
C ILE A 246 12.40 26.15 15.29
N GLU A 247 12.30 27.44 15.01
CA GLU A 247 11.16 28.25 15.46
C GLU A 247 9.97 28.05 14.51
N PHE A 248 8.93 27.38 14.98
CA PHE A 248 7.69 27.22 14.25
C PHE A 248 6.85 28.51 14.29
N GLN A 249 6.78 29.26 13.18
CA GLN A 249 6.02 30.52 13.09
C GLN A 249 4.56 30.37 12.62
N GLY A 250 4.05 29.14 12.44
CA GLY A 250 2.68 28.88 11.97
C GLY A 250 1.73 28.45 13.08
N LYS A 251 0.44 28.79 13.02
CA LYS A 251 -0.59 28.15 13.85
C LYS A 251 -1.26 27.05 13.03
N TRP A 252 -1.00 25.77 13.35
CA TRP A 252 -1.79 24.66 12.81
C TRP A 252 -2.74 24.12 13.88
N LYS A 253 -4.04 24.19 13.60
CA LYS A 253 -5.06 23.43 14.32
C LYS A 253 -5.28 22.12 13.57
N VAL A 254 -4.80 21.02 14.13
CA VAL A 254 -5.24 19.68 13.75
C VAL A 254 -6.68 19.55 14.25
N GLY A 255 -7.64 19.39 13.34
CA GLY A 255 -9.02 19.10 13.69
C GLY A 255 -9.09 17.81 14.51
N ARG A 256 -9.75 17.86 15.66
CA ARG A 256 -10.08 16.68 16.48
C ARG A 256 -11.13 15.83 15.79
#